data_AF-A0A3L7AI60-F1
#
_entry.id   AF-A0A3L7AI60-F1
#
_cell.length_a   1.000
_cell.length_b   1.000
_cell.length_c   1.000
_cell.angle_alpha   90.00
_cell.angle_beta   90.00
_cell.angle_gamma   90.00
#
_symmetry.space_group_name_H-M   'P 1'
#
loop_
_entity.id
_entity.type
_entity.pdbx_description
1 polymer ?
#
loop_
_entity_poly.entity_id
_entity_poly.type
_entity_poly.pdbx_seq_one_letter_code
_entity_poly.pdbx_strand_id
1 'polypeptide(L)'
;MTQALARLALAAGLALALAGCESMEKFNPFAEKETRLPGSRQQVFPEGVPGVDYSAAPSQPSNSNAVLDRLPDPAAKPGQQGQQTN
;
A
#
# COMPACT_ATOMS: atom_id res chain seq x y z
N MET A 1 8.11 47.89 -2.94
CA MET A 1 9.07 46.83 -3.37
C MET A 1 9.05 45.60 -2.47
N THR A 2 8.74 45.71 -1.17
CA THR A 2 8.74 44.61 -0.19
C THR A 2 7.67 43.52 -0.40
N GLN A 3 6.46 43.88 -0.86
CA GLN A 3 5.37 42.91 -1.04
C GLN A 3 5.61 41.93 -2.20
N ALA A 4 6.23 42.40 -3.29
CA ALA A 4 6.60 41.53 -4.42
C ALA A 4 7.70 40.53 -4.02
N LEU A 5 8.68 40.98 -3.23
CA LEU A 5 9.72 40.13 -2.65
C LEU A 5 9.15 39.07 -1.71
N ALA A 6 8.20 39.42 -0.84
CA ALA A 6 7.56 38.47 0.06
C ALA A 6 6.78 37.38 -0.70
N ARG A 7 6.07 37.75 -1.77
CA ARG A 7 5.36 36.79 -2.63
C ARG A 7 6.31 35.87 -3.39
N LEU A 8 7.42 36.42 -3.89
CA LEU A 8 8.45 35.65 -4.57
C LEU A 8 9.10 34.63 -3.62
N ALA A 9 9.42 35.06 -2.39
CA ALA A 9 10.00 34.20 -1.37
C ALA A 9 9.03 33.06 -0.97
N LEU A 10 7.75 33.36 -0.80
CA LEU A 10 6.72 32.36 -0.51
C LEU A 10 6.58 31.33 -1.65
N ALA A 11 6.53 31.81 -2.90
CA ALA A 11 6.41 30.96 -4.08
C ALA A 11 7.65 30.06 -4.25
N ALA A 12 8.84 30.62 -4.04
CA ALA A 12 10.10 29.87 -4.08
C ALA A 12 10.16 28.80 -2.98
N GLY A 13 9.73 29.12 -1.75
CA GLY A 13 9.67 28.17 -0.64
C GLY A 13 8.70 27.01 -0.90
N LEU A 14 7.52 27.29 -1.44
CA LEU A 14 6.54 26.26 -1.81
C LEU A 14 7.05 25.34 -2.94
N ALA A 15 7.69 25.91 -3.96
CA ALA A 15 8.29 25.14 -5.04
C ALA A 15 9.41 24.21 -4.53
N LEU A 16 10.24 24.69 -3.60
CA LEU A 16 11.30 23.89 -2.98
C LEU A 16 10.73 22.76 -2.10
N ALA A 17 9.67 23.03 -1.35
CA ALA A 17 9.00 22.01 -0.53
C ALA A 17 8.39 20.90 -1.39
N LEU A 18 7.77 21.24 -2.52
CA LEU A 18 7.21 20.27 -3.47
C LEU A 18 8.31 19.44 -4.16
N ALA A 19 9.42 20.07 -4.58
CA ALA A 19 10.55 19.37 -5.17
C ALA A 19 11.30 18.48 -4.15
N GLY A 20 11.21 18.79 -2.85
CA GLY A 20 11.88 18.06 -1.78
C GLY A 20 11.25 16.71 -1.39
N CYS A 21 9.99 16.43 -1.78
CA CYS A 21 9.31 15.18 -1.41
C CYS A 21 10.01 13.92 -1.96
N GLU A 22 10.49 13.95 -3.22
CA GLU A 22 11.27 12.85 -3.81
C GLU A 22 12.66 12.70 -3.17
N SER A 23 13.26 13.81 -2.70
CA SER A 23 14.59 13.78 -2.10
C SER A 23 14.59 13.21 -0.67
N MET A 24 13.47 13.26 0.04
CA MET A 24 13.36 12.75 1.42
C MET A 24 13.43 11.22 1.46
N GLU A 25 12.87 10.53 0.46
CA GLU A 25 12.96 9.07 0.35
C GLU A 25 14.39 8.61 0.04
N LYS A 26 15.13 9.39 -0.79
CA LYS A 26 16.54 9.13 -1.13
C LYS A 26 17.50 9.37 0.05
N PHE A 27 17.15 10.27 0.96
CA PHE A 27 17.94 10.63 2.14
C PHE A 27 17.34 10.07 3.43
N ASN A 28 16.81 8.84 3.39
CA ASN A 28 16.37 8.15 4.59
C ASN A 28 17.57 7.40 5.20
N PRO A 29 18.15 7.86 6.34
CA PRO A 29 19.27 7.18 7.00
C PRO A 29 18.88 5.84 7.64
N PHE A 30 17.58 5.53 7.67
CA PHE A 30 17.02 4.28 8.17
C PHE A 30 16.47 3.39 7.04
N ALA A 31 16.49 3.84 5.78
CA ALA A 31 16.11 2.99 4.66
C ALA A 31 17.26 2.03 4.35
N GLU A 32 17.05 0.76 4.65
CA GLU A 32 17.90 -0.29 4.10
C GLU A 32 17.77 -0.29 2.58
N LYS A 33 18.90 -0.44 1.88
CA LYS A 33 18.92 -0.45 0.42
C LYS A 33 18.21 -1.73 -0.04
N GLU A 34 17.03 -1.59 -0.62
CA GLU A 34 16.35 -2.71 -1.27
C GLU A 34 17.16 -3.17 -2.49
N THR A 35 18.09 -4.08 -2.25
CA THR A 35 18.87 -4.70 -3.32
C THR A 35 17.93 -5.67 -4.02
N ARG A 36 17.58 -5.37 -5.27
CA ARG A 36 16.87 -6.33 -6.10
C ARG A 36 17.74 -7.57 -6.23
N LEU A 37 17.26 -8.68 -5.70
CA LEU A 37 17.89 -9.99 -5.86
C LEU A 37 18.10 -10.24 -7.36
N PRO A 38 19.28 -10.71 -7.79
CA PRO A 38 19.52 -11.03 -9.20
C PRO A 38 18.60 -12.18 -9.63
N GLY A 39 18.13 -12.12 -10.88
CA GLY A 39 17.24 -13.12 -11.47
C GLY A 39 15.79 -12.67 -11.60
N SER A 40 15.00 -13.46 -12.31
CA SER A 40 13.56 -13.25 -12.48
C SER A 40 12.79 -14.00 -11.40
N ARG A 41 11.79 -13.34 -10.79
CA ARG A 41 10.80 -14.04 -9.97
C ARG A 41 9.89 -14.82 -10.92
N GLN A 42 9.98 -16.13 -10.91
CA GLN A 42 9.09 -17.01 -11.64
C GLN A 42 8.14 -17.71 -10.67
N GLN A 43 6.91 -17.95 -11.11
CA GLN A 43 5.96 -18.74 -10.33
C GLN A 43 6.46 -20.18 -10.29
N VAL A 44 6.76 -20.68 -9.09
CA VAL A 44 7.25 -22.05 -8.89
C VAL A 44 6.20 -23.12 -9.22
N PHE A 45 4.92 -22.73 -9.23
CA PHE A 45 3.78 -23.58 -9.52
C PHE A 45 2.78 -22.83 -10.43
N PRO A 46 2.98 -22.84 -11.77
CA PRO A 46 2.15 -22.08 -12.70
C PRO A 46 0.69 -22.58 -12.73
N GLU A 47 0.47 -23.87 -12.54
CA GLU A 47 -0.86 -24.50 -12.55
C GLU A 47 -1.47 -24.63 -11.13
N GLY A 48 -0.86 -24.01 -10.12
CA GLY A 48 -1.28 -24.11 -8.71
C GLY A 48 -0.45 -25.09 -7.88
N VAL A 49 -0.50 -24.92 -6.55
CA VAL A 49 0.30 -25.70 -5.60
C VAL A 49 -0.23 -27.13 -5.53
N PRO A 50 0.60 -28.17 -5.79
CA PRO A 50 0.16 -29.55 -5.69
C PRO A 50 -0.44 -29.87 -4.31
N GLY A 51 -1.63 -30.46 -4.31
CA GLY A 51 -2.34 -30.87 -3.07
C GLY A 51 -3.14 -29.75 -2.39
N VAL A 52 -3.17 -28.54 -2.95
CA VAL A 52 -4.08 -27.47 -2.51
C VAL A 52 -5.34 -27.53 -3.34
N ASP A 53 -6.46 -27.83 -2.69
CA ASP A 53 -7.79 -27.61 -3.27
C ASP A 53 -8.23 -26.17 -3.01
N TYR A 54 -8.24 -25.36 -4.06
CA TYR A 54 -8.68 -23.96 -4.00
C TYR A 54 -10.20 -23.79 -3.92
N SER A 55 -10.96 -24.88 -4.08
CA SER A 55 -12.42 -24.91 -3.89
C SER A 55 -12.81 -25.24 -2.45
N ALA A 56 -11.87 -25.75 -1.65
CA ALA A 56 -12.09 -26.04 -0.24
C ALA A 56 -12.13 -24.74 0.57
N ALA A 57 -13.01 -24.70 1.58
CA ALA A 57 -13.03 -23.59 2.52
C ALA A 57 -11.65 -23.47 3.20
N PRO A 58 -11.11 -22.25 3.36
CA PRO A 58 -9.84 -22.04 4.05
C PRO A 58 -9.89 -22.69 5.44
N SER A 59 -8.89 -23.52 5.75
CA SER A 59 -8.82 -24.12 7.09
C SER A 59 -8.57 -23.03 8.12
N GLN A 60 -9.46 -22.93 9.10
CA GLN A 60 -9.22 -22.12 10.30
C GLN A 60 -8.04 -22.74 11.06
N PRO A 61 -7.02 -21.97 11.48
CA PRO A 61 -5.99 -22.51 12.35
C PRO A 61 -6.64 -22.97 13.67
N SER A 62 -6.15 -24.05 14.28
CA SER A 62 -6.81 -24.71 15.42
C SER A 62 -7.06 -23.81 16.65
N ASN A 63 -6.45 -22.63 16.69
CA ASN A 63 -6.59 -21.64 17.75
C ASN A 63 -7.44 -20.40 17.35
N SER A 64 -8.08 -20.39 16.17
CA SER A 64 -9.00 -19.30 15.81
C SER A 64 -10.40 -19.54 16.34
N ASN A 65 -10.95 -18.50 16.99
CA ASN A 65 -12.35 -18.40 17.38
C ASN A 65 -13.20 -17.66 16.32
N ALA A 66 -12.65 -17.43 15.13
CA ALA A 66 -13.30 -16.65 14.09
C ALA A 66 -14.30 -17.52 13.32
N VAL A 67 -15.56 -17.11 13.30
CA VAL A 67 -16.58 -17.72 12.44
C VAL A 67 -16.42 -17.11 11.05
N LEU A 68 -15.96 -17.92 10.08
CA LEU A 68 -15.66 -17.45 8.71
C LEU A 68 -16.82 -16.72 8.04
N ASP A 69 -18.05 -17.14 8.32
CA ASP A 69 -19.28 -16.53 7.76
C ASP A 69 -19.59 -15.11 8.25
N ARG A 70 -18.84 -14.60 9.25
CA ARG A 70 -19.01 -13.25 9.80
C ARG A 70 -17.88 -12.30 9.42
N LEU A 71 -16.89 -12.77 8.66
CA LEU A 71 -15.81 -11.91 8.17
C LEU A 71 -16.31 -11.11 6.97
N PRO A 72 -16.02 -9.79 6.91
CA PRO A 72 -16.33 -8.98 5.75
C PRO A 72 -15.70 -9.58 4.49
N ASP A 73 -16.46 -9.55 3.39
CA ASP A 73 -16.04 -10.10 2.10
C ASP A 73 -14.73 -9.41 1.64
N PRO A 74 -13.61 -10.13 1.45
CA PRO A 74 -12.33 -9.52 1.08
C PRO A 74 -12.34 -8.88 -0.32
N ALA A 75 -13.39 -9.13 -1.11
CA ALA A 75 -13.64 -8.48 -2.40
C ALA A 75 -14.29 -7.09 -2.29
N ALA A 76 -14.68 -6.65 -1.08
CA ALA A 76 -15.22 -5.31 -0.87
C ALA A 76 -14.09 -4.26 -1.05
N LYS A 77 -14.10 -3.58 -2.21
CA LYS A 77 -13.16 -2.50 -2.51
C LYS A 77 -13.32 -1.36 -1.49
N PRO A 78 -12.23 -0.79 -0.93
CA PRO A 78 -12.32 0.35 -0.02
C PRO A 78 -12.88 1.55 -0.80
N GLY A 79 -14.06 2.05 -0.40
CA GLY A 79 -14.60 3.30 -0.95
C GLY A 79 -16.11 3.33 -1.23
N GLN A 80 -16.87 2.26 -1.03
CA GLN A 80 -18.33 2.39 -0.96
C GLN A 80 -18.79 2.52 0.49
N GLN A 81 -18.73 3.76 0.98
CA GLN A 81 -19.52 4.21 2.13
C GLN A 81 -20.64 5.13 1.65
N GLY A 82 -21.85 4.88 2.16
CA GLY A 82 -23.02 5.74 2.07
C GLY A 82 -24.25 4.94 1.62
N GLN A 83 -25.47 5.14 2.09
CA GLN A 83 -26.03 6.06 3.07
C GLN A 83 -27.53 5.69 3.15
N GLN A 84 -28.10 5.67 4.36
CA GLN A 84 -29.46 6.10 4.71
C GLN A 84 -30.76 5.37 4.24
N THR A 85 -31.64 5.21 5.24
CA THR A 85 -33.12 5.31 5.23
C THR A 85 -33.90 4.22 4.50
N ASN A 86 -35.02 3.69 4.98
CA ASN A 86 -35.95 4.01 6.07
C ASN A 86 -36.42 2.68 6.68
#